data_AF-A0AAF0FRD3-F1
#
_entry.id   AF-A0AAF0FRD3-F1
#
_cell.length_a   1.000
_cell.length_b   1.000
_cell.length_c   1.000
_cell.angle_alpha   90.00
_cell.angle_beta   90.00
_cell.angle_gamma   90.00
#
_symmetry.space_group_name_H-M   'P 1'
#
loop_
_entity.id
_entity.type
_entity.pdbx_description
1 polymer ?
#
loop_
_entity_poly.entity_id
_entity_poly.type
_entity_poly.pdbx_seq_one_letter_code
_entity_poly.pdbx_strand_id
1 'polypeptide(L)'
;MVTLCGLDLAGTPRRSSGIAVISIQYDKAKLLEVTTLYTDDEILDYILSLNPTVVAIDSPLSLPPKGKWFRDVDIEMKKRGYPVLPPRWKSMEMLTLRAIEIKDKLENHGIRVIETHPKSALRSSNCRNVLEALEAAGVEYHITKKLSRDEEDAVIASLVALFYQRGRAVVVKSIDGEIHLLPKLCEEQ
;
A
#
# COMPACT_ATOMS: atom_id res chain seq x y z
N MET A 1 -14.62 -9.32 -13.13
CA MET A 1 -14.48 -8.65 -11.81
C MET A 1 -12.99 -8.52 -11.57
N VAL A 2 -12.52 -7.37 -11.11
CA VAL A 2 -11.10 -7.13 -10.82
C VAL A 2 -10.97 -6.98 -9.31
N THR A 3 -10.09 -7.76 -8.69
CA THR A 3 -9.78 -7.65 -7.25
C THR A 3 -8.44 -6.95 -7.06
N LEU A 4 -8.38 -6.11 -6.05
CA LEU A 4 -7.22 -5.30 -5.67
C LEU A 4 -7.03 -5.39 -4.16
N CYS A 5 -5.78 -5.41 -3.70
CA CYS A 5 -5.46 -5.44 -2.27
C CYS A 5 -4.53 -4.30 -1.86
N GLY A 6 -4.73 -3.81 -0.65
CA GLY A 6 -3.75 -3.01 0.09
C GLY A 6 -3.28 -3.78 1.30
N LEU A 7 -1.97 -3.77 1.56
CA LEU A 7 -1.33 -4.44 2.68
C LEU A 7 -0.48 -3.44 3.47
N ASP A 8 -0.87 -3.14 4.69
CA ASP A 8 0.01 -2.50 5.68
C ASP A 8 0.77 -3.59 6.43
N LEU A 9 2.04 -3.78 6.08
CA LEU A 9 2.83 -4.91 6.57
C LEU A 9 3.56 -4.55 7.86
N ALA A 10 3.41 -5.36 8.91
CA ALA A 10 4.25 -5.21 10.09
C ALA A 10 5.64 -5.81 9.90
N GLY A 11 6.66 -5.27 10.58
CA GLY A 11 8.03 -5.79 10.48
C GLY A 11 8.25 -7.18 11.09
N THR A 12 7.28 -7.74 11.82
CA THR A 12 7.37 -9.05 12.45
C THR A 12 6.01 -9.76 12.45
N PRO A 13 5.96 -11.09 12.39
CA PRO A 13 4.70 -11.85 12.39
C PRO A 13 3.97 -11.86 13.75
N ARG A 14 4.54 -11.26 14.80
CA ARG A 14 3.91 -11.11 16.12
C ARG A 14 2.97 -9.89 16.20
N ARG A 15 2.96 -9.04 15.17
CA ARG A 15 2.15 -7.83 15.09
C ARG A 15 1.16 -7.95 13.94
N SER A 16 0.00 -7.32 14.09
CA SER A 16 -1.00 -7.22 13.05
C SER A 16 -0.45 -6.52 11.82
N SER A 17 -0.80 -7.04 10.65
CA SER A 17 -0.64 -6.42 9.34
C SER A 17 -2.05 -6.16 8.80
N GLY A 18 -2.37 -4.92 8.45
CA GLY A 18 -3.67 -4.57 7.92
C GLY A 18 -3.83 -5.04 6.47
N ILE A 19 -5.01 -5.53 6.12
CA ILE A 19 -5.35 -5.85 4.72
C ILE A 19 -6.71 -5.26 4.36
N ALA A 20 -6.80 -4.71 3.16
CA ALA A 20 -8.04 -4.17 2.61
C ALA A 20 -8.24 -4.62 1.17
N VAL A 21 -9.47 -5.00 0.83
CA VAL A 21 -9.82 -5.59 -0.47
C VAL A 21 -10.83 -4.71 -1.19
N ILE A 22 -10.48 -4.26 -2.40
CA ILE A 22 -11.39 -3.56 -3.30
C ILE A 22 -11.72 -4.47 -4.48
N SER A 23 -13.01 -4.55 -4.80
CA SER A 23 -13.48 -5.15 -6.05
C SER A 23 -13.96 -4.07 -7.02
N ILE A 24 -13.69 -4.29 -8.30
CA ILE A 24 -14.22 -3.49 -9.40
C ILE A 24 -15.14 -4.39 -10.23
N GLN A 25 -16.38 -3.95 -10.38
CA GLN A 25 -17.36 -4.57 -11.29
C GLN A 25 -17.90 -3.49 -12.22
N TYR A 26 -17.68 -3.69 -13.53
CA TYR A 26 -17.83 -2.64 -14.54
C TYR A 26 -16.95 -1.44 -14.16
N ASP A 27 -17.55 -0.29 -13.84
CA ASP A 27 -16.81 0.91 -13.41
C ASP A 27 -16.95 1.21 -11.91
N LYS A 28 -17.71 0.41 -11.17
CA LYS A 28 -17.97 0.63 -9.74
C LYS A 28 -16.93 -0.09 -8.89
N ALA A 29 -16.34 0.65 -7.95
CA ALA A 29 -15.41 0.12 -6.97
C ALA A 29 -16.10 -0.02 -5.61
N LYS A 30 -15.87 -1.15 -4.92
CA LYS A 30 -16.42 -1.41 -3.60
C LYS A 30 -15.35 -2.00 -2.68
N LEU A 31 -15.21 -1.42 -1.49
CA LEU A 31 -14.42 -1.99 -0.39
C LEU A 31 -15.20 -3.17 0.18
N LEU A 32 -14.68 -4.38 -0.01
CA LEU A 32 -15.31 -5.63 0.39
C LEU A 32 -14.97 -6.02 1.82
N GLU A 33 -13.70 -5.91 2.18
CA GLU A 33 -13.18 -6.40 3.44
C GLU A 33 -12.03 -5.52 3.93
N VAL A 34 -11.95 -5.37 5.26
CA VAL A 34 -10.83 -4.79 5.99
C VAL A 34 -10.61 -5.65 7.23
N THR A 35 -9.43 -6.22 7.37
CA THR A 35 -9.08 -7.11 8.49
C THR A 35 -7.58 -7.04 8.77
N THR A 36 -7.11 -7.81 9.74
CA THR A 36 -5.67 -7.94 10.05
C THR A 36 -5.24 -9.39 10.01
N LEU A 37 -4.05 -9.62 9.47
CA LEU A 37 -3.37 -10.91 9.42
C LEU A 37 -2.00 -10.78 10.12
N TYR A 38 -1.33 -11.90 10.40
CA TYR A 38 -0.12 -11.91 11.21
C TYR A 38 1.06 -12.54 10.48
N THR A 39 0.98 -13.82 10.11
CA THR A 39 2.13 -14.56 9.54
C THR A 39 2.21 -14.38 8.03
N ASP A 40 3.39 -14.65 7.46
CA ASP A 40 3.56 -14.56 6.00
C ASP A 40 2.71 -15.57 5.26
N ASP A 41 2.63 -16.80 5.78
CA ASP A 41 1.80 -17.85 5.18
C ASP A 41 0.31 -17.46 5.22
N GLU A 42 -0.17 -16.89 6.33
CA GLU A 42 -1.54 -16.38 6.44
C GLU A 42 -1.82 -15.26 5.43
N ILE A 43 -0.90 -14.29 5.31
CA ILE A 43 -0.99 -13.19 4.35
C ILE A 43 -1.01 -13.71 2.91
N LEU A 44 -0.10 -14.63 2.58
CA LEU A 44 0.03 -15.20 1.25
C LEU A 44 -1.20 -16.04 0.90
N ASP A 45 -1.61 -16.97 1.76
CA ASP A 45 -2.77 -17.84 1.53
C ASP A 45 -4.04 -17.00 1.31
N TYR A 46 -4.23 -15.96 2.15
CA TYR A 46 -5.37 -15.06 2.00
C TYR A 46 -5.31 -14.29 0.68
N ILE A 47 -4.20 -13.62 0.35
CA ILE A 47 -4.07 -12.86 -0.90
C ILE A 47 -4.21 -13.77 -2.13
N LEU A 48 -3.59 -14.95 -2.12
CA LEU A 48 -3.66 -15.90 -3.23
C LEU A 48 -5.07 -16.44 -3.43
N SER A 49 -5.83 -16.68 -2.35
CA SER A 49 -7.24 -17.10 -2.44
C SER A 49 -8.14 -16.07 -3.13
N LEU A 50 -7.79 -14.78 -3.04
CA LEU A 50 -8.50 -13.68 -3.69
C LEU A 50 -8.07 -13.47 -5.16
N ASN A 51 -6.90 -13.97 -5.54
CA ASN A 51 -6.26 -13.79 -6.84
C ASN A 51 -6.34 -12.35 -7.38
N PRO A 52 -5.84 -11.35 -6.62
CA PRO A 52 -5.92 -9.95 -7.03
C PRO A 52 -5.02 -9.66 -8.22
N THR A 53 -5.43 -8.69 -9.02
CA THR A 53 -4.62 -8.16 -10.12
C THR A 53 -3.42 -7.35 -9.61
N VAL A 54 -3.63 -6.58 -8.52
CA VAL A 54 -2.62 -5.70 -7.92
C VAL A 54 -2.67 -5.78 -6.40
N VAL A 55 -1.50 -5.82 -5.77
CA VAL A 55 -1.30 -5.67 -4.33
C VAL A 55 -0.38 -4.47 -4.08
N ALA A 56 -0.87 -3.45 -3.38
CA ALA A 56 -0.04 -2.34 -2.92
C ALA A 56 0.43 -2.60 -1.48
N ILE A 57 1.74 -2.59 -1.25
CA ILE A 57 2.35 -2.89 0.06
C ILE A 57 2.95 -1.61 0.66
N ASP A 58 2.58 -1.29 1.91
CA ASP A 58 3.25 -0.27 2.73
C ASP A 58 4.57 -0.79 3.28
N SER A 59 5.58 -0.84 2.42
CA SER A 59 6.95 -1.17 2.79
C SER A 59 7.88 -0.93 1.60
N PRO A 60 9.13 -0.52 1.83
CA PRO A 60 10.16 -0.61 0.81
C PRO A 60 10.22 -2.02 0.19
N LEU A 61 10.20 -2.09 -1.14
CA LEU A 61 10.32 -3.34 -1.91
C LEU A 61 11.73 -3.60 -2.43
N SER A 62 12.71 -2.86 -1.91
CA SER A 62 14.14 -3.03 -2.17
C SER A 62 14.96 -2.43 -1.02
N LEU A 63 16.14 -2.99 -0.77
CA LEU A 63 17.12 -2.36 0.11
C LEU A 63 18.02 -1.41 -0.68
N PRO A 64 18.49 -0.31 -0.06
CA PRO A 64 19.48 0.54 -0.69
C PRO A 64 20.84 -0.19 -0.81
N PRO A 65 21.71 0.28 -1.72
CA PRO A 65 23.08 -0.22 -1.83
C PRO A 65 23.81 -0.24 -0.49
N LYS A 66 24.73 -1.20 -0.33
CA LYS A 66 25.51 -1.35 0.91
C LYS A 66 26.19 -0.02 1.29
N GLY A 67 26.04 0.37 2.56
CA GLY A 67 26.60 1.62 3.09
C GLY A 67 25.71 2.85 2.92
N LYS A 68 24.56 2.75 2.23
CA LYS A 68 23.55 3.83 2.16
C LYS A 68 22.37 3.55 3.08
N TRP A 69 21.81 4.59 3.69
CA TRP A 69 20.61 4.51 4.53
C TRP A 69 19.30 4.57 3.74
N PHE A 70 19.31 5.26 2.60
CA PHE A 70 18.17 5.56 1.75
C PHE A 70 18.44 5.11 0.31
N ARG A 71 17.37 4.74 -0.40
CA ARG A 71 17.33 4.65 -1.85
C ARG A 71 17.21 6.04 -2.46
N ASP A 72 17.56 6.17 -3.73
CA ASP A 72 17.40 7.43 -4.47
C ASP A 72 15.91 7.80 -4.59
N VAL A 73 15.00 6.81 -4.68
CA VAL A 73 13.54 7.06 -4.62
C VAL A 73 13.09 7.62 -3.26
N ASP A 74 13.70 7.18 -2.15
CA ASP A 74 13.37 7.69 -0.82
C ASP A 74 13.82 9.15 -0.65
N ILE A 75 14.97 9.50 -1.24
CA ILE A 75 15.47 10.87 -1.29
C ILE A 75 14.50 11.75 -2.09
N GLU A 76 14.00 11.25 -3.22
CA GLU A 76 13.01 11.96 -4.04
C GLU A 76 11.68 12.16 -3.30
N MET A 77 11.19 11.14 -2.59
CA MET A 77 10.04 11.27 -1.69
C MET A 77 10.23 12.43 -0.70
N LYS A 78 11.38 12.47 -0.02
CA LYS A 78 11.69 13.51 0.96
C LYS A 78 11.76 14.90 0.33
N LYS A 79 12.34 15.05 -0.87
CA LYS A 79 12.37 16.32 -1.62
C LYS A 79 10.96 16.85 -1.93
N ARG A 80 10.00 15.94 -2.17
CA ARG A 80 8.59 16.27 -2.38
C ARG A 80 7.80 16.47 -1.08
N GLY A 81 8.49 16.48 0.06
CA GLY A 81 7.91 16.71 1.38
C GLY A 81 7.32 15.45 2.04
N TYR A 82 7.53 14.27 1.49
CA TYR A 82 6.99 13.02 2.03
C TYR A 82 7.93 12.40 3.09
N PRO A 83 7.43 12.12 4.32
CA PRO A 83 8.29 11.74 5.44
C PRO A 83 8.53 10.21 5.51
N VAL A 84 9.37 9.68 4.61
CA VAL A 84 9.76 8.26 4.62
C VAL A 84 10.97 8.00 5.53
N LEU A 85 10.98 6.83 6.19
CA LEU A 85 12.08 6.38 7.04
C LEU A 85 13.15 5.64 6.21
N PRO A 86 14.42 5.62 6.66
CA PRO A 86 15.47 4.91 5.94
C PRO A 86 15.26 3.39 5.97
N PRO A 87 15.26 2.68 4.81
CA PRO A 87 15.06 1.23 4.79
C PRO A 87 16.11 0.41 5.56
N ARG A 88 17.32 0.92 5.76
CA ARG A 88 18.37 0.25 6.57
C ARG A 88 18.27 0.50 8.07
N TRP A 89 17.27 1.25 8.53
CA TRP A 89 17.01 1.36 9.95
C TRP A 89 16.57 -0.01 10.48
N LYS A 90 17.12 -0.49 11.61
CA LYS A 90 16.97 -1.89 12.07
C LYS A 90 15.54 -2.44 11.99
N SER A 91 14.54 -1.70 12.47
CA SER A 91 13.14 -2.14 12.39
C SER A 91 12.56 -2.10 10.98
N MET A 92 12.97 -1.13 10.17
CA MET A 92 12.56 -0.99 8.78
C MET A 92 13.23 -2.03 7.87
N GLU A 93 14.47 -2.43 8.18
CA GLU A 93 15.20 -3.44 7.40
C GLU A 93 14.53 -4.80 7.52
N MET A 94 14.07 -5.18 8.72
CA MET A 94 13.27 -6.40 8.92
C MET A 94 11.97 -6.36 8.11
N LEU A 95 11.26 -5.23 8.15
CA LEU A 95 10.04 -5.01 7.37
C LEU A 95 10.30 -5.06 5.86
N THR A 96 11.38 -4.43 5.40
CA THR A 96 11.78 -4.38 3.98
C THR A 96 12.10 -5.78 3.46
N LEU A 97 12.92 -6.55 4.20
CA LEU A 97 13.26 -7.93 3.83
C LEU A 97 12.00 -8.80 3.76
N ARG A 98 11.12 -8.70 4.75
CA ARG A 98 9.84 -9.41 4.77
C ARG A 98 8.96 -9.04 3.57
N ALA A 99 8.87 -7.76 3.23
CA ALA A 99 8.10 -7.30 2.08
C ALA A 99 8.67 -7.79 0.74
N ILE A 100 10.00 -7.86 0.60
CA ILE A 100 10.66 -8.42 -0.58
C ILE A 100 10.28 -9.90 -0.75
N GLU A 101 10.33 -10.70 0.32
CA GLU A 101 9.97 -12.12 0.26
C GLU A 101 8.49 -12.33 -0.11
N ILE A 102 7.57 -11.55 0.49
CA ILE A 102 6.14 -11.60 0.16
C ILE A 102 5.92 -11.18 -1.30
N LYS A 103 6.55 -10.08 -1.73
CA LYS A 103 6.49 -9.60 -3.11
C LYS A 103 6.91 -10.69 -4.09
N ASP A 104 8.08 -11.28 -3.90
CA ASP A 104 8.63 -12.28 -4.82
C ASP A 104 7.69 -13.49 -4.93
N LYS A 105 7.12 -13.95 -3.81
CA LYS A 105 6.15 -15.05 -3.80
C LYS A 105 4.86 -14.69 -4.54
N LEU A 106 4.32 -13.49 -4.35
CA LEU A 106 3.11 -13.03 -5.06
C LEU A 106 3.38 -12.85 -6.57
N GLU A 107 4.50 -12.24 -6.95
CA GLU A 107 4.88 -12.04 -8.35
C GLU A 107 5.13 -13.37 -9.08
N ASN A 108 5.66 -14.39 -8.40
CA ASN A 108 5.77 -15.75 -8.93
C ASN A 108 4.41 -16.41 -9.24
N HIS A 109 3.31 -15.91 -8.65
CA HIS A 109 1.94 -16.32 -8.97
C HIS A 109 1.27 -15.40 -9.99
N GLY A 110 2.02 -14.49 -10.63
CA GLY A 110 1.51 -13.57 -11.64
C GLY A 110 0.76 -12.36 -11.08
N ILE A 111 0.80 -12.14 -9.76
CA ILE A 111 0.18 -10.98 -9.10
C ILE A 111 1.12 -9.78 -9.20
N ARG A 112 0.60 -8.63 -9.65
CA ARG A 112 1.39 -7.39 -9.68
C ARG A 112 1.53 -6.82 -8.27
N VAL A 113 2.75 -6.61 -7.81
CA VAL A 113 3.01 -5.95 -6.53
C VAL A 113 3.58 -4.56 -6.76
N ILE A 114 3.09 -3.58 -6.01
CA ILE A 114 3.58 -2.18 -6.05
C ILE A 114 3.88 -1.67 -4.66
N GLU A 115 4.85 -0.77 -4.55
CA GLU A 115 5.19 -0.10 -3.31
C GLU A 115 4.32 1.15 -3.11
N THR A 116 3.87 1.37 -1.87
CA THR A 116 3.17 2.59 -1.44
C THR A 116 3.67 3.05 -0.07
N HIS A 117 3.19 4.22 0.35
CA HIS A 117 3.35 4.75 1.70
C HIS A 117 2.07 5.52 2.07
N PRO A 118 1.12 4.91 2.81
CA PRO A 118 -0.22 5.42 3.12
C PRO A 118 -0.23 6.85 3.65
N LYS A 119 0.68 7.19 4.57
CA LYS A 119 0.80 8.56 5.09
C LYS A 119 1.12 9.58 3.99
N SER A 120 1.99 9.23 3.06
CA SER A 120 2.29 10.08 1.89
C SER A 120 1.17 10.08 0.87
N ALA A 121 0.52 8.94 0.67
CA ALA A 121 -0.57 8.78 -0.28
C ALA A 121 -1.78 9.64 0.14
N LEU A 122 -2.16 9.60 1.41
CA LEU A 122 -3.22 10.46 1.97
C LEU A 122 -2.84 11.95 1.90
N ARG A 123 -1.58 12.30 2.18
CA ARG A 123 -1.11 13.68 1.99
C ARG A 123 -1.16 14.12 0.53
N SER A 124 -0.78 13.24 -0.40
CA SER A 124 -0.83 13.48 -1.84
C SER A 124 -2.25 13.64 -2.37
N SER A 125 -3.23 12.94 -1.77
CA SER A 125 -4.64 13.08 -2.11
C SER A 125 -5.29 14.36 -1.61
N ASN A 126 -4.63 15.05 -0.67
CA ASN A 126 -5.15 16.20 0.05
C ASN A 126 -6.41 15.90 0.88
N CYS A 127 -6.68 14.62 1.15
CA CYS A 127 -7.78 14.21 2.02
C CYS A 127 -7.28 14.11 3.47
N ARG A 128 -8.16 14.37 4.43
CA ARG A 128 -7.82 14.45 5.86
C ARG A 128 -7.74 13.08 6.52
N ASN A 129 -8.54 12.14 6.05
CA ASN A 129 -8.66 10.80 6.61
C ASN A 129 -9.10 9.79 5.55
N VAL A 130 -9.13 8.51 5.95
CA VAL A 130 -9.45 7.38 5.08
C VAL A 130 -10.87 7.42 4.52
N LEU A 131 -11.85 7.89 5.30
CA LEU A 131 -13.26 7.93 4.86
C LEU A 131 -13.44 8.99 3.77
N GLU A 132 -12.87 10.18 3.97
CA GLU A 132 -12.89 11.24 2.95
C GLU A 132 -12.17 10.79 1.67
N ALA A 133 -11.07 10.03 1.79
CA ALA A 133 -10.38 9.46 0.63
C ALA A 133 -11.23 8.41 -0.11
N LEU A 134 -11.96 7.55 0.61
CA LEU A 134 -12.89 6.58 0.02
C LEU A 134 -14.04 7.27 -0.73
N GLU A 135 -14.66 8.27 -0.09
CA GLU A 135 -15.75 9.08 -0.66
C GLU A 135 -15.28 9.81 -1.93
N ALA A 136 -14.15 10.52 -1.86
CA ALA A 136 -13.58 11.24 -3.01
C ALA A 136 -13.11 10.30 -4.13
N ALA A 137 -12.71 9.07 -3.80
CA ALA A 137 -12.37 8.04 -4.79
C ALA A 137 -13.60 7.38 -5.44
N GLY A 138 -14.82 7.64 -4.94
CA GLY A 138 -16.05 7.02 -5.39
C GLY A 138 -16.10 5.52 -5.10
N VAL A 139 -15.53 5.09 -3.97
CA VAL A 139 -15.54 3.69 -3.53
C VAL A 139 -16.72 3.48 -2.59
N GLU A 140 -17.61 2.55 -2.92
CA GLU A 140 -18.67 2.13 -2.00
C GLU A 140 -18.06 1.36 -0.83
N TYR A 141 -18.44 1.68 0.41
CA TYR A 141 -17.94 0.97 1.60
C TYR A 141 -19.03 0.81 2.65
N HIS A 142 -18.85 -0.18 3.52
CA HIS A 142 -19.69 -0.36 4.71
C HIS A 142 -18.80 -0.63 5.92
N ILE A 143 -18.37 0.44 6.58
CA ILE A 143 -17.53 0.39 7.77
C ILE A 143 -18.41 0.72 8.97
N THR A 144 -18.73 -0.28 9.78
CA THR A 144 -19.61 -0.15 10.96
C THR A 144 -18.82 0.04 12.26
N LYS A 145 -17.56 -0.39 12.28
CA LYS A 145 -16.65 -0.28 13.41
C LYS A 145 -15.58 0.78 13.14
N LYS A 146 -15.03 1.36 14.21
CA LYS A 146 -13.82 2.18 14.09
C LYS A 146 -12.65 1.30 13.63
N LEU A 147 -11.96 1.72 12.58
CA LEU A 147 -10.76 1.05 12.08
C LEU A 147 -9.57 1.31 13.02
N SER A 148 -8.72 0.31 13.17
CA SER A 148 -7.39 0.46 13.73
C SER A 148 -6.47 1.22 12.76
N ARG A 149 -5.30 1.66 13.23
CA ARG A 149 -4.35 2.37 12.38
C ARG A 149 -3.88 1.52 11.20
N ASP A 150 -3.56 0.26 11.46
CA ASP A 150 -3.10 -0.69 10.45
C ASP A 150 -4.20 -0.93 9.40
N GLU A 151 -5.46 -1.02 9.83
CA GLU A 151 -6.62 -1.13 8.93
C GLU A 151 -6.83 0.15 8.08
N GLU A 152 -6.66 1.35 8.65
CA GLU A 152 -6.73 2.61 7.88
C GLU A 152 -5.64 2.68 6.81
N ASP A 153 -4.40 2.37 7.19
CA ASP A 153 -3.24 2.42 6.29
C ASP A 153 -3.37 1.37 5.16
N ALA A 154 -3.91 0.18 5.46
CA ALA A 154 -4.25 -0.83 4.44
C ALA A 154 -5.34 -0.37 3.47
N VAL A 155 -6.38 0.33 3.94
CA VAL A 155 -7.42 0.89 3.06
C VAL A 155 -6.81 1.93 2.12
N ILE A 156 -5.96 2.83 2.61
CA ILE A 156 -5.27 3.79 1.75
C ILE A 156 -4.37 3.08 0.73
N ALA A 157 -3.65 2.03 1.14
CA ALA A 157 -2.88 1.20 0.20
C ALA A 157 -3.77 0.59 -0.89
N SER A 158 -4.98 0.11 -0.55
CA SER A 158 -5.91 -0.46 -1.52
C SER A 158 -6.44 0.60 -2.50
N LEU A 159 -6.63 1.84 -2.04
CA LEU A 159 -6.93 2.97 -2.93
C LEU A 159 -5.77 3.27 -3.88
N VAL A 160 -4.52 3.17 -3.43
CA VAL A 160 -3.36 3.31 -4.33
C VAL A 160 -3.36 2.21 -5.39
N ALA A 161 -3.66 0.95 -5.02
CA ALA A 161 -3.83 -0.13 -6.00
C ALA A 161 -4.94 0.17 -7.02
N LEU A 162 -6.08 0.74 -6.58
CA LEU A 162 -7.17 1.17 -7.46
C LEU A 162 -6.74 2.25 -8.45
N PHE A 163 -6.04 3.29 -7.99
CA PHE A 163 -5.57 4.36 -8.87
C PHE A 163 -4.44 3.88 -9.79
N TYR A 164 -3.59 2.95 -9.34
CA TYR A 164 -2.61 2.29 -10.19
C TYR A 164 -3.29 1.48 -11.30
N GLN A 165 -4.27 0.65 -10.95
CA GLN A 165 -5.06 -0.15 -11.91
C GLN A 165 -5.76 0.72 -12.96
N ARG A 166 -6.18 1.93 -12.57
CA ARG A 166 -6.79 2.92 -13.47
C ARG A 166 -5.78 3.77 -14.25
N GLY A 167 -4.47 3.60 -14.03
CA GLY A 167 -3.41 4.39 -14.69
C GLY A 167 -3.35 5.86 -14.22
N ARG A 168 -3.85 6.15 -13.01
CA ARG A 168 -4.00 7.51 -12.46
C ARG A 168 -3.24 7.74 -11.14
N ALA A 169 -2.49 6.74 -10.66
CA ALA A 169 -1.64 6.91 -9.48
C ALA A 169 -0.53 7.93 -9.75
N VAL A 170 -0.18 8.72 -8.74
CA VAL A 170 1.02 9.57 -8.78
C VAL A 170 2.22 8.67 -8.56
N VAL A 171 3.24 8.83 -9.40
CA VAL A 171 4.44 7.99 -9.36
C VAL A 171 5.64 8.83 -8.94
N VAL A 172 6.29 8.41 -7.86
CA VAL A 172 7.62 8.90 -7.48
C VAL A 172 8.62 7.82 -7.87
N LYS A 173 9.46 8.12 -8.86
CA LYS A 173 10.38 7.14 -9.45
C LYS A 173 11.82 7.64 -9.43
N SER A 174 12.74 6.72 -9.17
CA SER A 174 14.17 6.91 -9.36
C SER A 174 14.79 5.66 -9.97
N ILE A 175 16.11 5.60 -10.05
CA ILE A 175 16.85 4.48 -10.65
C ILE A 175 16.70 3.17 -9.87
N ASP A 176 16.38 3.23 -8.57
CA ASP A 176 16.37 2.09 -7.65
C ASP A 176 15.00 1.77 -7.03
N GLY A 177 13.93 2.42 -7.50
CA GLY A 177 12.58 2.14 -7.05
C GLY A 177 11.50 3.05 -7.60
N GLU A 178 10.26 2.66 -7.35
CA GLU A 178 9.04 3.36 -7.75
C GLU A 178 8.02 3.25 -6.61
N ILE A 179 7.52 4.39 -6.13
CA ILE A 179 6.52 4.48 -5.05
C ILE A 179 5.27 5.14 -5.62
N HIS A 180 4.13 4.49 -5.43
CA HIS A 180 2.85 4.95 -5.92
C HIS A 180 2.06 5.65 -4.81
N LEU A 181 1.45 6.78 -5.15
CA LEU A 181 0.64 7.60 -4.26
C LEU A 181 -0.71 7.90 -4.90
N LEU A 182 -1.65 8.43 -4.11
CA LEU A 182 -2.93 8.90 -4.64
C LEU A 182 -2.75 10.23 -5.40
N PRO A 183 -3.49 10.45 -6.50
CA PRO A 183 -3.61 11.78 -7.09
C PRO A 183 -4.38 12.70 -6.15
N LYS A 184 -4.34 14.02 -6.38
CA LYS A 184 -5.19 14.97 -5.66
C LYS A 184 -6.67 14.57 -5.87
N LEU A 185 -7.36 14.24 -4.78
CA LEU A 185 -8.77 13.82 -4.78
C LEU A 185 -9.65 14.88 -4.11
N CYS A 186 -9.14 15.48 -3.04
CA CYS A 186 -9.86 16.44 -2.21
C CYS A 186 -9.37 17.88 -2.48
N GLU A 187 -10.26 18.86 -2.36
CA GLU A 187 -9.91 20.28 -2.53
C GLU A 187 -9.10 20.83 -1.35
N GLU A 188 -8.25 21.82 -1.62
CA GLU A 188 -7.50 22.54 -0.57
C GLU A 188 -8.49 23.39 0.24
N GLN A 189 -8.44 23.27 1.56
CA GLN A 189 -9.14 24.16 2.49
C GLN A 189 -8.18 25.24 2.97
#